data_AF-A0A1Z8KYF2-F1
#
_entry.id   AF-A0A1Z8KYF2-F1
#
_cell.length_a   1.000
_cell.length_b   1.000
_cell.length_c   1.000
_cell.angle_alpha   90.00
_cell.angle_beta   90.00
_cell.angle_gamma   90.00
#
_symmetry.space_group_name_H-M   'P 1'
#
loop_
_entity.id
_entity.type
_entity.pdbx_description
1 polymer ?
#
loop_
_entity_poly.entity_id
_entity_poly.type
_entity_poly.pdbx_seq_one_letter_code
_entity_poly.pdbx_strand_id
1 'polypeptide(L)'
;MANLRALLDIAAEAEKEAAAKRKEEARRHEGWGGITAKLEGYRDGPAVAKKQKTDKQPLVVWEEYGADGRKNAPVSNFSGNPKGEGKDGSMGGRSVPKGQQPEQPMSQEDAVQAINHYMTIMRKSESGRALIDMAEEMGVKFAIDQQAGVYGYYSPSENLVAVNPKVDDGRAIATLAHELRHAWQFKNGYHTKLDFSPADNIWMMRAMEADAEANSLRVAAELADAGHPEVLQSHAQSEYGDEAMAMVHMLQKDPEAIKNGKAQRAVFDQWFSKDWRRKAYDKHSIDYLEHFAFVLDDNRKTKGFTKIDTEWLQGLGQQPDGGNYLAPRKGEMDLDDDFYTGGITAEVKERLDHLERRLDGKKNSGDEGTTYQFPNRRGRNGRSGPANDDGLPIAAQTGENPPRLVKAERRLGM
;
A
#
# COMPACT_ATOMS: atom_id res chain seq x y z
N MET A 1 4.82 31.60 -8.69
CA MET A 1 5.53 32.03 -9.93
C MET A 1 7.05 31.85 -9.84
N ALA A 2 7.74 32.29 -8.76
CA ALA A 2 9.18 32.06 -8.61
C ALA A 2 9.58 30.56 -8.46
N ASN A 3 8.70 29.72 -7.89
CA ASN A 3 8.96 28.28 -7.68
C ASN A 3 8.79 27.40 -8.92
N LEU A 4 8.01 27.80 -9.92
CA LEU A 4 7.80 26.98 -11.14
C LEU A 4 9.08 26.81 -11.95
N ARG A 5 10.00 27.79 -11.89
CA ARG A 5 11.31 27.73 -12.55
C ARG A 5 12.30 26.82 -11.81
N ALA A 6 12.22 26.77 -10.48
CA ALA A 6 12.97 25.78 -9.70
C ALA A 6 12.45 24.36 -9.95
N LEU A 7 11.13 24.17 -10.07
CA LEU A 7 10.52 22.90 -10.47
C LEU A 7 10.95 22.45 -11.88
N LEU A 8 11.10 23.40 -12.80
CA LEU A 8 11.63 23.16 -14.15
C LEU A 8 13.09 22.69 -14.12
N ASP A 9 13.94 23.33 -13.31
CA ASP A 9 15.36 22.95 -13.19
C ASP A 9 15.52 21.59 -12.49
N ILE A 10 14.68 21.32 -11.48
CA ILE A 10 14.58 20.02 -10.80
C ILE A 10 14.17 18.92 -11.78
N ALA A 11 13.11 19.14 -12.56
CA ALA A 11 12.61 18.19 -13.53
C ALA A 11 13.64 17.89 -14.63
N ALA A 12 14.33 18.92 -15.11
CA ALA A 12 15.38 18.78 -16.11
C ALA A 12 16.61 18.03 -15.58
N GLU A 13 17.00 18.24 -14.32
CA GLU A 13 18.13 17.54 -13.72
C GLU A 13 17.77 16.10 -13.31
N ALA A 14 16.55 15.87 -12.81
CA ALA A 14 16.02 14.53 -12.52
C ALA A 14 15.91 13.69 -13.80
N GLU A 15 15.49 14.25 -14.94
CA GLU A 15 15.50 13.53 -16.22
C GLU A 15 16.90 13.10 -16.65
N LYS A 16 17.91 13.96 -16.47
CA LYS A 16 19.32 13.61 -16.78
C LYS A 16 19.85 12.51 -15.87
N GLU A 17 19.57 12.60 -14.56
CA GLU A 17 20.01 11.60 -13.59
C GLU A 17 19.28 10.26 -13.76
N ALA A 18 17.97 10.28 -13.99
CA ALA A 18 17.17 9.08 -14.28
C ALA A 18 17.61 8.42 -15.60
N ALA A 19 17.95 9.20 -16.63
CA ALA A 19 18.53 8.68 -17.86
C ALA A 19 19.90 8.02 -17.64
N ALA A 20 20.68 8.49 -16.66
CA ALA A 20 21.96 7.90 -16.29
C ALA A 20 21.79 6.59 -15.49
N LYS A 21 20.90 6.56 -14.48
CA LYS A 21 20.65 5.38 -13.63
C LYS A 21 19.93 4.23 -14.35
N ARG A 22 19.09 4.51 -15.36
CA ARG A 22 18.41 3.47 -16.18
C ARG A 22 19.36 2.51 -16.90
N LYS A 23 20.65 2.87 -17.08
CA LYS A 23 21.68 1.96 -17.62
C LYS A 23 22.28 1.01 -16.59
N GLU A 24 22.13 1.31 -15.30
CA GLU A 24 22.77 0.57 -14.20
C GLU A 24 21.78 -0.37 -13.46
N GLU A 25 20.51 0.03 -13.34
CA GLU A 25 19.49 -0.71 -12.57
C GLU A 25 18.74 -1.80 -13.32
N ALA A 26 18.86 -1.87 -14.66
CA ALA A 26 18.38 -2.99 -15.46
C ALA A 26 19.02 -4.35 -15.09
N ARG A 27 19.99 -4.37 -14.16
CA ARG A 27 20.61 -5.57 -13.58
C ARG A 27 20.10 -5.98 -12.19
N ARG A 28 19.18 -5.25 -11.52
CA ARG A 28 18.90 -5.43 -10.07
C ARG A 28 17.47 -5.80 -9.64
N HIS A 29 16.46 -5.79 -10.51
CA HIS A 29 15.08 -6.07 -10.08
C HIS A 29 14.68 -7.57 -10.13
N GLU A 30 14.99 -8.30 -9.05
CA GLU A 30 14.38 -9.60 -8.69
C GLU A 30 13.83 -9.63 -7.23
N GLY A 31 13.71 -8.47 -6.56
CA GLY A 31 13.56 -8.41 -5.09
C GLY A 31 12.21 -7.98 -4.51
N TRP A 32 11.24 -7.55 -5.30
CA TRP A 32 9.96 -7.04 -4.78
C TRP A 32 8.88 -8.13 -4.82
N GLY A 33 8.80 -8.92 -3.75
CA GLY A 33 7.83 -10.01 -3.59
C GLY A 33 7.67 -10.46 -2.13
N GLY A 34 7.77 -9.52 -1.19
CA GLY A 34 8.06 -9.83 0.20
C GLY A 34 7.14 -9.21 1.25
N ILE A 35 5.82 -9.13 1.05
CA ILE A 35 4.88 -8.81 2.15
C ILE A 35 3.62 -9.67 2.03
N THR A 36 3.68 -10.89 2.56
CA THR A 36 2.49 -11.72 2.85
C THR A 36 2.51 -12.32 4.27
N ALA A 37 3.22 -11.70 5.21
CA ALA A 37 3.36 -12.25 6.57
C ALA A 37 2.68 -11.47 7.70
N LYS A 38 1.84 -10.45 7.43
CA LYS A 38 1.16 -9.68 8.50
C LYS A 38 -0.31 -9.31 8.29
N LEU A 39 -1.01 -9.92 7.34
CA LEU A 39 -2.48 -9.82 7.20
C LEU A 39 -3.22 -10.99 7.87
N GLU A 40 -2.73 -11.50 9.00
CA GLU A 40 -3.33 -12.61 9.78
C GLU A 40 -4.55 -12.20 10.64
N GLY A 41 -5.28 -11.15 10.27
CA GLY A 41 -6.22 -10.47 11.17
C GLY A 41 -7.73 -10.67 10.94
N TYR A 42 -8.17 -11.57 10.07
CA TYR A 42 -9.63 -11.76 9.85
C TYR A 42 -10.02 -13.25 9.82
N ARG A 43 -10.46 -13.74 10.98
CA ARG A 43 -11.58 -14.68 11.18
C ARG A 43 -11.78 -14.87 12.69
N ASP A 44 -13.03 -14.85 13.13
CA ASP A 44 -13.45 -15.17 14.50
C ASP A 44 -12.79 -16.48 14.99
N GLY A 45 -12.32 -16.48 16.26
CA GLY A 45 -11.50 -17.56 16.87
C GLY A 45 -12.22 -18.91 17.08
N PRO A 46 -11.60 -19.95 17.71
CA PRO A 46 -10.55 -19.87 18.75
C PRO A 46 -9.37 -20.89 18.70
N ALA A 47 -8.48 -20.73 19.70
CA ALA A 47 -7.53 -21.68 20.33
C ALA A 47 -6.09 -21.90 19.76
N VAL A 48 -5.18 -21.13 20.37
CA VAL A 48 -3.72 -21.22 20.58
C VAL A 48 -3.00 -22.55 20.32
N ALA A 49 -1.87 -22.48 19.59
CA ALA A 49 -0.64 -23.23 19.89
C ALA A 49 0.62 -22.39 19.59
N LYS A 50 1.44 -22.18 20.63
CA LYS A 50 2.64 -21.32 20.64
C LYS A 50 3.81 -21.93 19.85
N LYS A 51 4.44 -21.15 18.97
CA LYS A 51 5.88 -21.25 18.64
C LYS A 51 6.48 -19.85 18.48
N GLN A 52 7.61 -19.64 19.17
CA GLN A 52 8.37 -18.40 19.24
C GLN A 52 8.83 -17.93 17.85
N LYS A 53 8.36 -16.74 17.42
CA LYS A 53 8.93 -15.94 16.34
C LYS A 53 9.83 -14.88 16.97
N THR A 54 10.89 -14.51 16.26
CA THR A 54 11.78 -13.41 16.62
C THR A 54 11.03 -12.09 16.39
N ASP A 55 10.46 -11.54 17.46
CA ASP A 55 9.68 -10.31 17.47
C ASP A 55 10.59 -9.08 17.42
N LYS A 56 10.67 -8.42 16.26
CA LYS A 56 10.99 -7.00 16.21
C LYS A 56 9.77 -6.30 15.61
N GLN A 57 8.97 -5.71 16.48
CA GLN A 57 7.78 -4.95 16.09
C GLN A 57 8.19 -3.54 15.67
N PRO A 58 7.46 -2.92 14.72
CA PRO A 58 7.64 -1.52 14.38
C PRO A 58 7.50 -0.68 15.65
N LEU A 59 8.27 0.39 15.73
CA LEU A 59 8.21 1.26 16.89
C LEU A 59 7.02 2.21 16.74
N VAL A 60 5.92 1.86 17.40
CA VAL A 60 4.68 2.64 17.38
C VAL A 60 4.87 3.91 18.18
N VAL A 61 4.69 5.04 17.51
CA VAL A 61 4.68 6.38 18.10
C VAL A 61 3.26 6.90 17.97
N TRP A 62 2.58 7.06 19.09
CA TRP A 62 1.32 7.77 19.14
C TRP A 62 1.45 8.86 20.20
N GLU A 63 1.74 10.07 19.73
CA GLU A 63 1.55 11.29 20.51
C GLU A 63 0.20 11.88 20.07
N GLU A 64 -0.75 12.05 21.01
CA GLU A 64 -1.98 12.81 20.74
C GLU A 64 -1.61 14.27 20.46
N TYR A 65 -1.56 14.67 19.19
CA TYR A 65 -1.54 16.08 18.83
C TYR A 65 -2.99 16.58 18.76
N GLY A 66 -3.47 17.14 19.88
CA GLY A 66 -4.69 17.95 19.87
C GLY A 66 -4.49 19.20 19.02
N ALA A 67 -5.57 19.68 18.37
CA ALA A 67 -5.59 20.87 17.52
C ALA A 67 -5.11 22.19 18.22
N ASP A 68 -4.81 22.16 19.51
CA ASP A 68 -4.35 23.28 20.33
C ASP A 68 -2.85 23.24 20.71
N GLY A 69 -2.10 22.26 20.22
CA GLY A 69 -0.63 22.22 20.36
C GLY A 69 -0.13 22.00 21.79
N ARG A 70 -0.92 21.37 22.68
CA ARG A 70 -0.48 21.02 24.05
C ARG A 70 -0.22 19.52 24.20
N LYS A 71 0.91 19.19 24.84
CA LYS A 71 1.28 17.82 25.22
C LYS A 71 0.42 17.36 26.41
N ASN A 72 -0.29 16.24 26.26
CA ASN A 72 -0.86 15.51 27.39
C ASN A 72 -0.06 14.21 27.65
N ALA A 73 -0.13 13.75 28.91
CA ALA A 73 0.81 12.86 29.59
C ALA A 73 0.91 11.41 29.02
N PRO A 74 2.03 10.68 29.29
CA PRO A 74 2.36 9.43 28.61
C PRO A 74 1.60 8.21 29.15
N VAL A 75 1.42 7.18 28.32
CA VAL A 75 0.88 5.88 28.77
C VAL A 75 1.90 4.74 28.56
N SER A 76 2.35 4.23 29.70
CA SER A 76 3.15 3.05 30.08
C SER A 76 3.92 2.18 29.07
N ASN A 77 5.19 2.00 29.41
CA ASN A 77 6.13 0.96 28.97
C ASN A 77 5.57 -0.46 29.11
N PHE A 78 5.61 -1.23 28.04
CA PHE A 78 5.50 -2.69 28.07
C PHE A 78 6.90 -3.29 28.26
N SER A 79 7.40 -3.32 29.51
CA SER A 79 8.64 -4.04 29.84
C SER A 79 8.33 -5.38 30.51
N GLY A 80 8.30 -6.45 29.72
CA GLY A 80 8.40 -7.81 30.24
C GLY A 80 9.86 -8.12 30.60
N ASN A 81 10.19 -8.07 31.88
CA ASN A 81 11.50 -8.50 32.39
C ASN A 81 11.60 -10.04 32.37
N PRO A 82 12.78 -10.62 32.12
CA PRO A 82 13.18 -11.76 32.93
C PRO A 82 14.62 -11.67 33.44
N LYS A 83 14.77 -11.85 34.75
CA LYS A 83 16.02 -12.24 35.40
C LYS A 83 16.31 -13.71 35.09
N GLY A 84 17.58 -14.05 34.91
CA GLY A 84 18.09 -15.42 34.94
C GLY A 84 19.53 -15.53 34.49
N GLU A 85 20.47 -15.44 35.44
CA GLU A 85 21.90 -15.73 35.26
C GLU A 85 22.15 -17.25 35.06
N GLY A 86 23.19 -17.59 34.30
CA GLY A 86 23.76 -18.94 34.23
C GLY A 86 24.78 -19.07 33.09
N LYS A 87 26.01 -19.45 33.43
CA LYS A 87 27.24 -19.28 32.65
C LYS A 87 27.62 -20.49 31.76
N ASP A 88 28.71 -20.30 31.00
CA ASP A 88 29.75 -21.28 30.57
C ASP A 88 29.70 -21.85 29.14
N GLY A 89 30.80 -21.65 28.38
CA GLY A 89 31.12 -22.49 27.21
C GLY A 89 31.90 -21.82 26.07
N SER A 90 33.22 -21.70 26.22
CA SER A 90 34.19 -21.30 25.17
C SER A 90 34.37 -22.40 24.10
N MET A 91 34.53 -22.01 22.82
CA MET A 91 35.69 -22.32 21.95
C MET A 91 35.36 -22.17 20.45
N GLY A 92 36.34 -21.64 19.68
CA GLY A 92 36.54 -22.02 18.27
C GLY A 92 36.42 -20.90 17.25
N GLY A 93 37.54 -20.23 16.96
CA GLY A 93 37.62 -19.14 15.99
C GLY A 93 37.41 -19.55 14.52
N ARG A 94 36.91 -18.59 13.75
CA ARG A 94 37.22 -18.39 12.33
C ARG A 94 37.04 -16.90 12.03
N SER A 95 38.11 -16.24 11.61
CA SER A 95 38.14 -14.83 11.25
C SER A 95 37.30 -14.59 10.00
N VAL A 96 36.14 -13.96 10.21
CA VAL A 96 35.27 -13.42 9.15
C VAL A 96 35.85 -12.06 8.73
N PRO A 97 35.82 -11.68 7.44
CA PRO A 97 36.26 -10.35 6.99
C PRO A 97 35.50 -9.27 7.79
N LYS A 98 36.11 -8.10 8.04
CA LYS A 98 35.47 -6.95 8.71
C LYS A 98 34.15 -6.60 8.00
N GLY A 99 33.07 -7.24 8.42
CA GLY A 99 31.71 -6.91 8.06
C GLY A 99 31.34 -5.60 8.72
N GLN A 100 30.57 -4.80 8.00
CA GLN A 100 29.88 -3.64 8.55
C GLN A 100 29.36 -3.97 9.95
N GLN A 101 29.70 -3.13 10.93
CA GLN A 101 29.13 -3.27 12.27
C GLN A 101 27.61 -3.33 12.12
N PRO A 102 26.91 -4.22 12.86
CA PRO A 102 25.46 -4.24 12.83
C PRO A 102 24.97 -2.83 13.18
N GLU A 103 24.24 -2.20 12.26
CA GLU A 103 23.64 -0.89 12.47
C GLU A 103 22.86 -0.94 13.79
N GLN A 104 23.15 0.02 14.67
CA GLN A 104 22.43 0.15 15.92
C GLN A 104 20.96 0.46 15.60
N PRO A 105 20.00 -0.21 16.26
CA PRO A 105 18.60 0.13 16.11
C PRO A 105 18.37 1.58 16.56
N MET A 106 17.58 2.33 15.79
CA MET A 106 17.17 3.69 16.14
C MET A 106 16.49 3.70 17.50
N SER A 107 16.82 4.71 18.32
CA SER A 107 16.21 4.84 19.64
C SER A 107 14.73 5.21 19.51
N GLN A 108 13.96 5.01 20.58
CA GLN A 108 12.56 5.40 20.57
C GLN A 108 12.36 6.89 20.39
N GLU A 109 13.23 7.69 21.02
CA GLU A 109 13.21 9.14 20.92
C GLU A 109 13.51 9.60 19.49
N ASP A 110 14.52 9.03 18.83
CA ASP A 110 14.88 9.39 17.46
C ASP A 110 13.76 9.07 16.46
N ALA A 111 13.08 7.94 16.65
CA ALA A 111 11.96 7.56 15.79
C ALA A 111 10.75 8.49 15.96
N VAL A 112 10.45 8.90 17.21
CA VAL A 112 9.42 9.91 17.50
C VAL A 112 9.80 11.23 16.82
N GLN A 113 11.05 11.65 16.94
CA GLN A 113 11.53 12.88 16.29
C GLN A 113 11.44 12.79 14.77
N ALA A 114 11.81 11.67 14.15
CA ALA A 114 11.75 11.47 12.71
C ALA A 114 10.31 11.54 12.18
N ILE A 115 9.38 10.77 12.78
CA ILE A 115 7.99 10.76 12.30
C ILE A 115 7.31 12.11 12.51
N ASN A 116 7.57 12.78 13.65
CA ASN A 116 7.06 14.13 13.92
C ASN A 116 7.65 15.16 12.95
N HIS A 117 8.93 15.01 12.57
CA HIS A 117 9.55 15.85 11.56
C HIS A 117 8.85 15.71 10.20
N TYR A 118 8.60 14.48 9.76
CA TYR A 118 7.90 14.21 8.49
C TYR A 118 6.47 14.78 8.49
N MET A 119 5.71 14.55 9.56
CA MET A 119 4.35 15.10 9.72
C MET A 119 4.37 16.63 9.74
N THR A 120 5.34 17.25 10.43
CA THR A 120 5.47 18.71 10.50
C THR A 120 5.69 19.33 9.12
N ILE A 121 6.54 18.72 8.29
CA ILE A 121 6.74 19.19 6.91
C ILE A 121 5.47 18.94 6.09
N MET A 122 4.92 17.73 6.12
CA MET A 122 3.75 17.34 5.33
C MET A 122 2.51 18.23 5.63
N ARG A 123 2.33 18.68 6.87
CA ARG A 123 1.26 19.62 7.26
C ARG A 123 1.38 21.02 6.62
N LYS A 124 2.49 21.35 5.96
CA LYS A 124 2.64 22.60 5.19
C LYS A 124 1.96 22.53 3.82
N SER A 125 1.62 21.34 3.34
CA SER A 125 0.75 21.12 2.19
C SER A 125 -0.71 21.03 2.66
N GLU A 126 -1.64 21.55 1.86
CA GLU A 126 -3.07 21.49 2.18
C GLU A 126 -3.58 20.05 2.17
N SER A 127 -3.25 19.30 1.11
CA SER A 127 -3.59 17.88 0.98
C SER A 127 -2.85 17.02 2.01
N GLY A 128 -1.59 17.33 2.30
CA GLY A 128 -0.79 16.64 3.30
C GLY A 128 -1.36 16.81 4.71
N ARG A 129 -1.77 18.02 5.08
CA ARG A 129 -2.49 18.29 6.33
C ARG A 129 -3.81 17.52 6.37
N ALA A 130 -4.60 17.55 5.30
CA ALA A 130 -5.90 16.87 5.27
C ALA A 130 -5.79 15.34 5.41
N LEU A 131 -4.75 14.72 4.83
CA LEU A 131 -4.45 13.30 5.04
C LEU A 131 -4.08 12.99 6.50
N ILE A 132 -3.28 13.86 7.14
CA ILE A 132 -2.90 13.67 8.53
C ILE A 132 -4.10 13.86 9.46
N ASP A 133 -4.89 14.92 9.27
CA ASP A 133 -6.08 15.21 10.08
C ASP A 133 -7.09 14.05 10.00
N MET A 134 -7.31 13.52 8.80
CA MET A 134 -8.15 12.34 8.58
C MET A 134 -7.59 11.09 9.28
N ALA A 135 -6.28 10.87 9.18
CA ALA A 135 -5.63 9.73 9.81
C ALA A 135 -5.76 9.78 11.35
N GLU A 136 -5.58 10.97 11.94
CA GLU A 136 -5.77 11.21 13.37
C GLU A 136 -7.24 11.00 13.79
N GLU A 137 -8.21 11.53 13.02
CA GLU A 137 -9.65 11.32 13.26
C GLU A 137 -10.03 9.83 13.22
N MET A 138 -9.41 9.07 12.30
CA MET A 138 -9.64 7.62 12.14
C MET A 138 -8.77 6.75 13.04
N GLY A 139 -8.03 7.35 13.98
CA GLY A 139 -7.19 6.66 14.97
C GLY A 139 -6.04 5.86 14.35
N VAL A 140 -5.55 6.28 13.19
CA VAL A 140 -4.37 5.68 12.53
C VAL A 140 -3.13 6.00 13.37
N LYS A 141 -2.33 4.97 13.62
CA LYS A 141 -1.07 5.08 14.35
C LYS A 141 0.07 5.31 13.38
N PHE A 142 1.17 5.87 13.86
CA PHE A 142 2.37 6.09 13.07
C PHE A 142 3.55 5.32 13.67
N ALA A 143 4.45 4.84 12.81
CA ALA A 143 5.64 4.14 13.25
C ALA A 143 6.84 4.36 12.31
N ILE A 144 8.00 4.09 12.88
CA ILE A 144 9.24 3.89 12.14
C ILE A 144 9.55 2.39 12.12
N ASP A 145 9.81 1.85 10.93
CA ASP A 145 10.25 0.46 10.74
C ASP A 145 11.54 0.40 9.90
N GLN A 146 12.68 0.33 10.59
CA GLN A 146 14.00 0.20 9.97
C GLN A 146 14.27 -1.16 9.30
N GLN A 147 13.42 -2.15 9.59
CA GLN A 147 13.60 -3.52 9.13
C GLN A 147 12.65 -3.87 8.00
N ALA A 148 11.72 -2.97 7.66
CA ALA A 148 10.89 -3.10 6.48
C ALA A 148 11.78 -3.28 5.25
N GLY A 149 11.51 -4.35 4.48
CA GLY A 149 12.11 -4.55 3.16
C GLY A 149 11.55 -3.61 2.08
N VAL A 150 10.76 -2.63 2.49
CA VAL A 150 10.05 -1.64 1.67
C VAL A 150 10.24 -0.24 2.28
N TYR A 151 9.83 0.78 1.55
CA TYR A 151 9.94 2.17 1.99
C TYR A 151 8.89 2.54 3.06
N GLY A 152 7.72 1.92 3.02
CA GLY A 152 6.65 2.10 3.99
C GLY A 152 5.55 1.07 3.77
N TYR A 153 4.58 1.04 4.68
CA TYR A 153 3.35 0.27 4.52
C TYR A 153 2.24 0.80 5.44
N TYR A 154 1.00 0.69 4.98
CA TYR A 154 -0.19 0.71 5.82
C TYR A 154 -0.61 -0.72 6.22
N SER A 155 -0.85 -0.92 7.51
CA SER A 155 -1.37 -2.17 8.09
C SER A 155 -2.82 -1.94 8.54
N PRO A 156 -3.82 -2.45 7.79
CA PRO A 156 -5.23 -2.30 8.17
C PRO A 156 -5.58 -2.97 9.51
N SER A 157 -4.94 -4.11 9.82
CA SER A 157 -5.19 -4.88 11.05
C SER A 157 -4.69 -4.17 12.31
N GLU A 158 -3.56 -3.46 12.20
CA GLU A 158 -2.96 -2.71 13.31
C GLU A 158 -3.42 -1.24 13.32
N ASN A 159 -4.13 -0.82 12.26
CA ASN A 159 -4.44 0.57 11.93
C ASN A 159 -3.20 1.46 12.03
N LEU A 160 -2.12 1.07 11.34
CA LEU A 160 -0.78 1.62 11.51
C LEU A 160 -0.18 1.97 10.15
N VAL A 161 0.36 3.17 10.01
CA VAL A 161 1.28 3.55 8.93
C VAL A 161 2.71 3.48 9.46
N ALA A 162 3.57 2.75 8.77
CA ALA A 162 4.99 2.66 9.09
C ALA A 162 5.84 3.17 7.93
N VAL A 163 6.91 3.92 8.25
CA VAL A 163 7.88 4.42 7.27
C VAL A 163 9.27 3.91 7.62
N ASN A 164 10.03 3.56 6.60
CA ASN A 164 11.43 3.16 6.73
C ASN A 164 12.31 4.42 6.71
N PRO A 165 13.07 4.73 7.78
CA PRO A 165 13.84 5.96 7.87
C PRO A 165 15.22 5.83 7.19
N LYS A 166 15.50 4.72 6.48
CA LYS A 166 16.76 4.50 5.76
C LYS A 166 16.81 5.17 4.39
N VAL A 167 15.77 5.91 4.03
CA VAL A 167 15.73 6.77 2.86
C VAL A 167 15.91 8.22 3.28
N ASP A 168 16.18 9.11 2.32
CA ASP A 168 16.19 10.55 2.58
C ASP A 168 14.80 11.04 3.01
N ASP A 169 14.77 12.19 3.71
CA ASP A 169 13.53 12.75 4.25
C ASP A 169 12.49 13.02 3.16
N GLY A 170 12.91 13.45 1.96
CA GLY A 170 12.01 13.69 0.83
C GLY A 170 11.26 12.42 0.44
N ARG A 171 11.99 11.31 0.28
CA ARG A 171 11.42 9.98 0.02
C ARG A 171 10.55 9.49 1.18
N ALA A 172 10.96 9.70 2.43
CA ALA A 172 10.20 9.29 3.61
C ALA A 172 8.85 10.03 3.71
N ILE A 173 8.83 11.34 3.45
CA ILE A 173 7.62 12.17 3.44
C ILE A 173 6.68 11.78 2.30
N ALA A 174 7.21 11.57 1.08
CA ALA A 174 6.42 11.10 -0.05
C ALA A 174 5.80 9.72 0.24
N THR A 175 6.57 8.82 0.87
CA THR A 175 6.08 7.51 1.29
C THR A 175 5.00 7.64 2.37
N LEU A 176 5.18 8.50 3.37
CA LEU A 176 4.16 8.75 4.39
C LEU A 176 2.84 9.20 3.76
N ALA A 177 2.89 10.11 2.77
CA ALA A 177 1.71 10.55 2.04
C ALA A 177 1.03 9.42 1.25
N HIS A 178 1.82 8.56 0.61
CA HIS A 178 1.35 7.37 -0.11
C HIS A 178 0.62 6.40 0.84
N GLU A 179 1.23 6.05 1.98
CA GLU A 179 0.63 5.10 2.93
C GLU A 179 -0.59 5.67 3.67
N LEU A 180 -0.59 6.97 3.97
CA LEU A 180 -1.79 7.64 4.51
C LEU A 180 -2.94 7.61 3.50
N ARG A 181 -2.64 7.66 2.20
CA ARG A 181 -3.66 7.50 1.18
C ARG A 181 -4.24 6.08 1.17
N HIS A 182 -3.43 5.04 1.36
CA HIS A 182 -3.95 3.68 1.57
C HIS A 182 -4.83 3.55 2.80
N ALA A 183 -4.49 4.25 3.90
CA ALA A 183 -5.35 4.30 5.08
C ALA A 183 -6.71 4.93 4.74
N TRP A 184 -6.73 6.05 4.02
CA TRP A 184 -7.97 6.67 3.55
C TRP A 184 -8.79 5.73 2.67
N GLN A 185 -8.15 5.09 1.69
CA GLN A 185 -8.77 4.15 0.76
C GLN A 185 -9.45 3.00 1.51
N PHE A 186 -8.73 2.37 2.43
CA PHE A 186 -9.25 1.27 3.24
C PHE A 186 -10.45 1.69 4.08
N LYS A 187 -10.36 2.83 4.77
CA LYS A 187 -11.41 3.34 5.66
C LYS A 187 -12.69 3.75 4.93
N ASN A 188 -12.56 4.13 3.66
CA ASN A 188 -13.69 4.46 2.79
C ASN A 188 -14.16 3.27 1.93
N GLY A 189 -13.62 2.07 2.16
CA GLY A 189 -14.05 0.85 1.48
C GLY A 189 -13.50 0.66 0.08
N TYR A 190 -12.54 1.49 -0.34
CA TYR A 190 -11.81 1.43 -1.60
C TYR A 190 -10.55 0.56 -1.46
N HIS A 191 -10.73 -0.72 -1.16
CA HIS A 191 -9.64 -1.68 -1.12
C HIS A 191 -10.01 -2.97 -1.85
N THR A 192 -9.03 -3.82 -2.18
CA THR A 192 -9.28 -5.16 -2.72
C THR A 192 -10.11 -6.00 -1.75
N LYS A 193 -11.04 -6.80 -2.28
CA LYS A 193 -11.95 -7.64 -1.50
C LYS A 193 -12.10 -8.99 -2.16
N LEU A 194 -12.19 -10.03 -1.34
CA LEU A 194 -12.37 -11.40 -1.81
C LEU A 194 -13.82 -11.68 -2.30
N ASP A 195 -14.71 -10.69 -2.26
CA ASP A 195 -16.02 -10.72 -2.91
C ASP A 195 -16.03 -10.02 -4.28
N PHE A 196 -14.91 -9.43 -4.73
CA PHE A 196 -14.73 -9.04 -6.12
C PHE A 196 -14.27 -10.23 -6.98
N SER A 197 -14.50 -10.15 -8.29
CA SER A 197 -13.93 -11.14 -9.20
C SER A 197 -12.39 -11.07 -9.16
N PRO A 198 -11.67 -12.14 -9.53
CA PRO A 198 -10.22 -12.09 -9.63
C PRO A 198 -9.70 -10.98 -10.57
N ALA A 199 -10.37 -10.77 -11.71
CA ALA A 199 -10.04 -9.69 -12.64
C ALA A 199 -10.27 -8.30 -12.03
N ASP A 200 -11.40 -8.10 -11.35
CA ASP A 200 -11.71 -6.83 -10.68
C ASP A 200 -10.73 -6.54 -9.54
N ASN A 201 -10.24 -7.57 -8.82
CA ASN A 201 -9.20 -7.38 -7.79
C ASN A 201 -7.87 -6.91 -8.39
N ILE A 202 -7.48 -7.43 -9.55
CA ILE A 202 -6.27 -6.97 -10.26
C ILE A 202 -6.45 -5.50 -10.67
N TRP A 203 -7.58 -5.16 -11.27
CA TRP A 203 -7.88 -3.79 -11.67
C TRP A 203 -7.92 -2.84 -10.47
N MET A 204 -8.57 -3.25 -9.38
CA MET A 204 -8.64 -2.48 -8.15
C MET A 204 -7.26 -2.20 -7.56
N MET A 205 -6.39 -3.21 -7.48
CA MET A 205 -5.03 -3.04 -6.99
C MET A 205 -4.27 -1.99 -7.81
N ARG A 206 -4.33 -2.07 -9.15
CA ARG A 206 -3.70 -1.05 -10.01
C ARG A 206 -4.23 0.35 -9.73
N ALA A 207 -5.55 0.49 -9.64
CA ALA A 207 -6.18 1.79 -9.40
C ALA A 207 -5.79 2.37 -8.03
N MET A 208 -5.74 1.54 -6.97
CA MET A 208 -5.32 1.97 -5.63
C MET A 208 -3.90 2.54 -5.62
N GLU A 209 -2.96 1.86 -6.27
CA GLU A 209 -1.55 2.24 -6.30
C GLU A 209 -1.34 3.51 -7.14
N ALA A 210 -2.01 3.60 -8.29
CA ALA A 210 -2.00 4.81 -9.11
C ALA A 210 -2.59 6.02 -8.36
N ASP A 211 -3.66 5.81 -7.57
CA ASP A 211 -4.24 6.85 -6.72
C ASP A 211 -3.32 7.24 -5.57
N ALA A 212 -2.67 6.27 -4.91
CA ALA A 212 -1.72 6.54 -3.84
C ALA A 212 -0.54 7.40 -4.33
N GLU A 213 0.02 7.07 -5.50
CA GLU A 213 1.06 7.86 -6.16
C GLU A 213 0.57 9.27 -6.55
N ALA A 214 -0.63 9.38 -7.14
CA ALA A 214 -1.20 10.68 -7.52
C ALA A 214 -1.40 11.61 -6.32
N ASN A 215 -1.78 11.08 -5.15
CA ASN A 215 -1.91 11.87 -3.92
C ASN A 215 -0.56 12.20 -3.31
N SER A 216 0.39 11.26 -3.30
CA SER A 216 1.77 11.51 -2.84
C SER A 216 2.43 12.64 -3.64
N LEU A 217 2.29 12.63 -4.97
CA LEU A 217 2.83 13.67 -5.83
C LEU A 217 2.10 15.00 -5.72
N ARG A 218 0.79 15.01 -5.42
CA ARG A 218 0.07 16.25 -5.09
C ARG A 218 0.68 16.92 -3.86
N VAL A 219 0.87 16.15 -2.79
CA VAL A 219 1.51 16.61 -1.55
C VAL A 219 2.92 17.13 -1.85
N ALA A 220 3.72 16.38 -2.61
CA ALA A 220 5.07 16.77 -2.98
C ALA A 220 5.12 18.09 -3.78
N ALA A 221 4.19 18.30 -4.72
CA ALA A 221 4.08 19.54 -5.50
C ALA A 221 3.69 20.74 -4.62
N GLU A 222 2.70 20.57 -3.74
CA GLU A 222 2.30 21.61 -2.78
C GLU A 222 3.43 21.94 -1.80
N LEU A 223 4.20 20.95 -1.36
CA LEU A 223 5.36 21.13 -0.50
C LEU A 223 6.50 21.86 -1.22
N ALA A 224 6.73 21.58 -2.50
CA ALA A 224 7.69 22.34 -3.30
C ALA A 224 7.33 23.83 -3.35
N ASP A 225 6.05 24.14 -3.53
CA ASP A 225 5.56 25.54 -3.45
C ASP A 225 5.69 26.14 -2.05
N ALA A 226 5.61 25.32 -0.99
CA ALA A 226 5.83 25.71 0.41
C ALA A 226 7.31 25.76 0.84
N GLY A 227 8.26 25.64 -0.09
CA GLY A 227 9.69 25.73 0.19
C GLY A 227 10.37 24.41 0.59
N HIS A 228 9.72 23.29 0.32
CA HIS A 228 10.20 21.91 0.53
C HIS A 228 10.31 21.13 -0.80
N PRO A 229 11.12 21.61 -1.77
CA PRO A 229 11.21 20.98 -3.09
C PRO A 229 11.88 19.60 -3.06
N GLU A 230 12.61 19.27 -1.99
CA GLU A 230 13.29 17.99 -1.80
C GLU A 230 12.34 16.79 -1.90
N VAL A 231 11.08 16.93 -1.46
CA VAL A 231 10.09 15.84 -1.51
C VAL A 231 9.78 15.44 -2.95
N LEU A 232 9.55 16.44 -3.82
CA LEU A 232 9.29 16.20 -5.23
C LEU A 232 10.56 15.78 -5.98
N GLN A 233 11.74 16.31 -5.60
CA GLN A 233 13.03 15.90 -6.16
C GLN A 233 13.28 14.41 -5.92
N SER A 234 13.10 13.93 -4.69
CA SER A 234 13.31 12.52 -4.34
C SER A 234 12.36 11.59 -5.10
N HIS A 235 11.11 12.03 -5.35
CA HIS A 235 10.18 11.28 -6.20
C HIS A 235 10.65 11.25 -7.66
N ALA A 236 11.04 12.41 -8.21
CA ALA A 236 11.53 12.54 -9.59
C ALA A 236 12.82 11.73 -9.86
N GLN A 237 13.66 11.54 -8.84
CA GLN A 237 14.90 10.76 -8.92
C GLN A 237 14.70 9.24 -8.76
N SER A 238 13.46 8.80 -8.53
CA SER A 238 13.13 7.39 -8.33
C SER A 238 12.71 6.66 -9.61
N GLU A 239 12.46 5.37 -9.50
CA GLU A 239 11.87 4.53 -10.55
C GLU A 239 10.46 4.99 -10.99
N TYR A 240 9.80 5.84 -10.19
CA TYR A 240 8.52 6.47 -10.49
C TYR A 240 8.65 7.90 -11.02
N GLY A 241 9.87 8.36 -11.33
CA GLY A 241 10.11 9.76 -11.70
C GLY A 241 9.34 10.28 -12.92
N ASP A 242 8.90 9.42 -13.85
CA ASP A 242 8.03 9.85 -14.95
C ASP A 242 6.67 10.37 -14.49
N GLU A 243 6.15 9.90 -13.35
CA GLU A 243 4.92 10.41 -12.74
C GLU A 243 5.13 11.83 -12.21
N ALA A 244 6.26 12.08 -11.53
CA ALA A 244 6.65 13.43 -11.11
C ALA A 244 6.78 14.38 -12.32
N MET A 245 7.34 13.89 -13.43
CA MET A 245 7.41 14.67 -14.67
C MET A 245 6.04 14.97 -15.27
N ALA A 246 5.09 14.02 -15.23
CA ALA A 246 3.72 14.25 -15.69
C ALA A 246 3.01 15.33 -14.86
N MET A 247 3.17 15.30 -13.53
CA MET A 247 2.69 16.35 -12.62
C MET A 247 3.27 17.71 -13.01
N VAL A 248 4.61 17.81 -13.07
CA VAL A 248 5.31 19.06 -13.37
C VAL A 248 4.93 19.62 -14.75
N HIS A 249 4.85 18.77 -15.78
CA HIS A 249 4.45 19.18 -17.12
C HIS A 249 3.01 19.71 -17.17
N MET A 250 2.10 19.12 -16.39
CA MET A 250 0.74 19.63 -16.30
C MET A 250 0.70 21.00 -15.59
N LEU A 251 1.43 21.14 -14.48
CA LEU A 251 1.52 22.42 -13.74
C LEU A 251 2.20 23.53 -14.53
N GLN A 252 3.13 23.19 -15.44
CA GLN A 252 3.72 24.16 -16.36
C GLN A 252 2.72 24.71 -17.37
N LYS A 253 1.83 23.84 -17.87
CA LYS A 253 0.78 24.22 -18.82
C LYS A 253 -0.36 24.98 -18.15
N ASP A 254 -0.77 24.53 -16.97
CA ASP A 254 -1.87 25.06 -16.20
C ASP A 254 -1.54 24.95 -14.70
N PRO A 255 -1.00 26.01 -14.07
CA PRO A 255 -0.71 25.99 -12.63
C PRO A 255 -1.93 25.75 -11.74
N GLU A 256 -3.14 26.10 -12.22
CA GLU A 256 -4.38 25.84 -11.49
C GLU A 256 -4.81 24.36 -11.58
N ALA A 257 -4.11 23.55 -12.39
CA ALA A 257 -4.33 22.10 -12.49
C ALA A 257 -4.13 21.35 -11.17
N ILE A 258 -3.36 21.92 -10.23
CA ILE A 258 -3.20 21.36 -8.88
C ILE A 258 -4.52 21.42 -8.10
N LYS A 259 -5.26 22.53 -8.20
CA LYS A 259 -6.50 22.75 -7.43
C LYS A 259 -7.71 22.07 -8.03
N ASN A 260 -7.73 21.92 -9.36
CA ASN A 260 -8.84 21.29 -10.07
C ASN A 260 -8.60 19.79 -10.32
N GLY A 261 -7.51 19.21 -9.83
CA GLY A 261 -7.20 17.78 -9.94
C GLY A 261 -6.74 17.30 -11.32
N LYS A 262 -6.57 18.17 -12.33
CA LYS A 262 -6.03 17.74 -13.63
C LYS A 262 -4.58 17.27 -13.53
N ALA A 263 -3.79 17.88 -12.64
CA ALA A 263 -2.39 17.48 -12.45
C ALA A 263 -2.30 16.10 -11.77
N GLN A 264 -3.15 15.84 -10.76
CA GLN A 264 -3.30 14.50 -10.18
C GLN A 264 -3.77 13.47 -11.19
N ARG A 265 -4.76 13.81 -12.03
CA ARG A 265 -5.22 12.91 -13.10
C ARG A 265 -4.11 12.54 -14.06
N ALA A 266 -3.26 13.49 -14.44
CA ALA A 266 -2.10 13.22 -15.30
C ALA A 266 -1.12 12.23 -14.67
N VAL A 267 -0.90 12.31 -13.35
CA VAL A 267 -0.08 11.33 -12.61
C VAL A 267 -0.73 9.95 -12.60
N PHE A 268 -2.02 9.89 -12.28
CA PHE A 268 -2.78 8.64 -12.28
C PHE A 268 -2.66 7.94 -13.63
N ASP A 269 -2.88 8.67 -14.73
CA ASP A 269 -2.76 8.13 -16.09
C ASP A 269 -1.32 7.70 -16.41
N GLN A 270 -0.32 8.47 -15.96
CA GLN A 270 1.10 8.19 -16.17
C GLN A 270 1.54 6.87 -15.51
N TRP A 271 0.96 6.52 -14.35
CA TRP A 271 1.21 5.23 -13.68
C TRP A 271 0.94 4.03 -14.60
N PHE A 272 -0.20 4.06 -15.31
CA PHE A 272 -0.61 2.98 -16.23
C PHE A 272 0.22 2.92 -17.52
N SER A 273 0.90 4.02 -17.88
CA SER A 273 1.73 4.07 -19.10
C SER A 273 2.99 3.19 -19.03
N LYS A 274 3.34 2.67 -17.84
CA LYS A 274 4.53 1.81 -17.65
C LYS A 274 4.13 0.36 -17.42
N ASP A 275 4.43 -0.47 -18.42
CA ASP A 275 4.20 -1.91 -18.40
C ASP A 275 4.78 -2.61 -17.17
N TRP A 276 5.98 -2.23 -16.73
CA TRP A 276 6.65 -2.92 -15.63
C TRP A 276 5.86 -2.80 -14.31
N ARG A 277 5.22 -1.65 -14.05
CA ARG A 277 4.36 -1.44 -12.87
C ARG A 277 3.17 -2.39 -12.93
N ARG A 278 2.40 -2.32 -14.01
CA ARG A 278 1.24 -3.20 -14.24
C ARG A 278 1.63 -4.67 -14.07
N LYS A 279 2.73 -5.11 -14.67
CA LYS A 279 3.23 -6.50 -14.55
C LYS A 279 3.57 -6.90 -13.13
N ALA A 280 4.25 -6.03 -12.37
CA ALA A 280 4.62 -6.32 -10.99
C ALA A 280 3.39 -6.45 -10.09
N TYR A 281 2.46 -5.50 -10.18
CA TYR A 281 1.23 -5.49 -9.38
C TYR A 281 0.25 -6.59 -9.80
N ASP A 282 0.10 -6.87 -11.08
CA ASP A 282 -0.69 -8.01 -11.59
C ASP A 282 -0.21 -9.32 -10.99
N LYS A 283 1.11 -9.54 -11.03
CA LYS A 283 1.73 -10.75 -10.47
C LYS A 283 1.47 -10.85 -8.97
N HIS A 284 1.60 -9.74 -8.25
CA HIS A 284 1.31 -9.69 -6.82
C HIS A 284 -0.16 -10.01 -6.52
N SER A 285 -1.09 -9.39 -7.25
CA SER A 285 -2.53 -9.63 -7.12
C SER A 285 -2.89 -11.09 -7.37
N ILE A 286 -2.38 -11.71 -8.45
CA ILE A 286 -2.72 -13.10 -8.73
C ILE A 286 -2.09 -14.07 -7.71
N ASP A 287 -0.87 -13.80 -7.23
CA ASP A 287 -0.24 -14.57 -6.15
C ASP A 287 -1.11 -14.53 -4.87
N TYR A 288 -1.63 -13.35 -4.51
CA TYR A 288 -2.54 -13.17 -3.39
C TYR A 288 -3.88 -13.91 -3.59
N LEU A 289 -4.51 -13.76 -4.75
CA LEU A 289 -5.81 -14.36 -5.04
C LEU A 289 -5.75 -15.89 -5.07
N GLU A 290 -4.68 -16.49 -5.61
CA GLU A 290 -4.47 -17.93 -5.58
C GLU A 290 -4.30 -18.46 -4.15
N HIS A 291 -3.59 -17.71 -3.29
CA HIS A 291 -3.46 -18.05 -1.88
C HIS A 291 -4.83 -18.10 -1.17
N PHE A 292 -5.72 -17.17 -1.50
CA PHE A 292 -7.07 -17.09 -0.94
C PHE A 292 -8.16 -17.74 -1.81
N ALA A 293 -7.80 -18.63 -2.73
CA ALA A 293 -8.74 -19.22 -3.69
C ALA A 293 -9.90 -20.00 -3.02
N PHE A 294 -9.70 -20.54 -1.82
CA PHE A 294 -10.78 -21.19 -1.07
C PHE A 294 -11.83 -20.19 -0.55
N VAL A 295 -11.42 -18.98 -0.18
CA VAL A 295 -12.33 -17.90 0.23
C VAL A 295 -13.06 -17.34 -0.99
N LEU A 296 -12.35 -17.18 -2.12
CA LEU A 296 -12.96 -16.77 -3.39
C LEU A 296 -14.04 -17.76 -3.83
N ASP A 297 -13.78 -19.06 -3.72
CA ASP A 297 -14.73 -20.12 -4.05
C ASP A 297 -15.98 -20.07 -3.15
N ASP A 298 -15.78 -19.89 -1.85
CA ASP A 298 -16.87 -19.75 -0.87
C ASP A 298 -17.72 -18.49 -1.14
N ASN A 299 -17.08 -17.33 -1.31
CA ASN A 299 -17.77 -16.09 -1.63
C ASN A 299 -18.55 -16.18 -2.95
N ARG A 300 -17.95 -16.78 -3.99
CA ARG A 300 -18.62 -16.97 -5.28
C ARG A 300 -19.89 -17.81 -5.15
N LYS A 301 -19.83 -18.90 -4.37
CA LYS A 301 -20.97 -19.83 -4.17
C LYS A 301 -22.07 -19.24 -3.29
N THR A 302 -21.69 -18.46 -2.28
CA THR A 302 -22.63 -17.96 -1.25
C THR A 302 -23.23 -16.60 -1.59
N LYS A 303 -22.45 -15.69 -2.19
CA LYS A 303 -22.83 -14.29 -2.43
C LYS A 303 -22.73 -13.88 -3.89
N GLY A 304 -21.95 -14.61 -4.69
CA GLY A 304 -21.50 -14.15 -6.00
C GLY A 304 -20.38 -13.12 -5.89
N PHE A 305 -19.97 -12.55 -7.02
CA PHE A 305 -18.99 -11.48 -7.06
C PHE A 305 -19.64 -10.12 -7.28
N THR A 306 -19.18 -9.13 -6.53
CA THR A 306 -19.46 -7.72 -6.77
C THR A 306 -18.58 -7.26 -7.92
N LYS A 307 -19.21 -6.71 -8.96
CA LYS A 307 -18.50 -6.09 -10.08
C LYS A 307 -18.05 -4.69 -9.67
N ILE A 308 -16.83 -4.32 -10.05
CA ILE A 308 -16.36 -2.94 -9.98
C ILE A 308 -16.66 -2.29 -11.34
N ASP A 309 -17.13 -1.04 -11.31
CA ASP A 309 -17.37 -0.25 -12.50
C ASP A 309 -16.74 1.15 -12.39
N THR A 310 -16.83 1.91 -13.46
CA THR A 310 -16.29 3.26 -13.55
C THR A 310 -16.86 4.18 -12.48
N GLU A 311 -18.15 4.09 -12.13
CA GLU A 311 -18.74 4.93 -11.08
C GLU A 311 -18.14 4.59 -9.71
N TRP A 312 -17.96 3.31 -9.42
CA TRP A 312 -17.33 2.86 -8.19
C TRP A 312 -15.88 3.37 -8.08
N LEU A 313 -15.10 3.26 -9.15
CA LEU A 313 -13.70 3.73 -9.18
C LEU A 313 -13.56 5.24 -9.18
N GLN A 314 -14.54 5.99 -9.69
CA GLN A 314 -14.55 7.45 -9.52
C GLN A 314 -14.58 7.82 -8.03
N GLY A 315 -15.21 6.99 -7.18
CA GLY A 315 -15.18 7.16 -5.73
C GLY A 315 -13.77 7.16 -5.13
N LEU A 316 -12.86 6.39 -5.73
CA LEU A 316 -11.45 6.36 -5.32
C LEU A 316 -10.82 7.76 -5.39
N GLY A 317 -11.20 8.60 -6.37
CA GLY A 317 -10.60 9.91 -6.57
C GLY A 317 -11.05 10.99 -5.58
N GLN A 318 -11.98 10.69 -4.66
CA GLN A 318 -12.42 11.64 -3.63
C GLN A 318 -11.25 11.98 -2.70
N GLN A 319 -11.18 13.25 -2.28
CA GLN A 319 -10.09 13.76 -1.46
C GLN A 319 -10.60 14.16 -0.06
N PRO A 320 -9.79 14.01 1.00
CA PRO A 320 -10.18 14.43 2.36
C PRO A 320 -10.47 15.93 2.49
N ASP A 321 -9.77 16.76 1.70
CA ASP A 321 -9.98 18.21 1.62
C ASP A 321 -11.11 18.61 0.64
N GLY A 322 -11.77 17.63 0.05
CA GLY A 322 -12.86 17.82 -0.90
C GLY A 322 -12.42 17.80 -2.36
N GLY A 323 -13.42 17.69 -3.25
CA GLY A 323 -13.18 17.47 -4.67
C GLY A 323 -12.96 16.00 -5.02
N ASN A 324 -12.87 15.75 -6.33
CA ASN A 324 -12.65 14.42 -6.88
C ASN A 324 -11.92 14.55 -8.22
N TYR A 325 -10.68 14.07 -8.28
CA TYR A 325 -9.85 14.21 -9.47
C TYR A 325 -10.11 13.13 -10.53
N LEU A 326 -10.80 12.03 -10.15
CA LEU A 326 -11.26 10.99 -11.05
C LEU A 326 -12.70 11.20 -11.52
N ALA A 327 -13.40 12.23 -11.03
CA ALA A 327 -14.74 12.57 -11.50
C ALA A 327 -14.74 12.77 -13.03
N PRO A 328 -15.78 12.32 -13.73
CA PRO A 328 -15.77 12.27 -15.19
C PRO A 328 -15.67 13.67 -15.79
N ARG A 329 -14.77 13.81 -16.76
CA ARG A 329 -14.46 15.08 -17.46
C ARG A 329 -14.40 14.86 -18.95
N LYS A 330 -14.87 15.86 -19.68
CA LYS A 330 -14.87 15.81 -21.15
C LYS A 330 -13.44 15.71 -21.68
N GLY A 331 -13.17 14.65 -22.45
CA GLY A 331 -11.90 14.42 -23.12
C GLY A 331 -10.87 13.64 -22.30
N GLU A 332 -11.21 13.22 -21.09
CA GLU A 332 -10.44 12.23 -20.33
C GLU A 332 -10.95 10.83 -20.64
N MET A 333 -10.08 9.81 -20.52
CA MET A 333 -10.48 8.41 -20.74
C MET A 333 -11.39 7.95 -19.60
N ASP A 334 -12.35 7.08 -19.91
CA ASP A 334 -13.15 6.40 -18.91
C ASP A 334 -12.28 5.38 -18.15
N LEU A 335 -12.56 5.15 -16.88
CA LEU A 335 -11.69 4.33 -16.03
C LEU A 335 -11.73 2.84 -16.41
N ASP A 336 -12.78 2.39 -17.10
CA ASP A 336 -12.93 1.04 -17.65
C ASP A 336 -12.33 0.87 -19.05
N ASP A 337 -11.68 1.89 -19.60
CA ASP A 337 -10.93 1.78 -20.86
C ASP A 337 -9.83 0.70 -20.77
N ASP A 338 -9.57 0.02 -21.90
CA ASP A 338 -8.54 -1.02 -22.05
C ASP A 338 -7.14 -0.53 -21.64
N PHE A 339 -6.89 0.79 -21.67
CA PHE A 339 -5.68 1.39 -21.14
C PHE A 339 -5.45 1.06 -19.65
N TYR A 340 -6.51 1.11 -18.84
CA TYR A 340 -6.45 0.85 -17.40
C TYR A 340 -6.66 -0.64 -17.06
N THR A 341 -7.61 -1.28 -17.74
CA THR A 341 -8.05 -2.65 -17.43
C THR A 341 -7.22 -3.72 -18.15
N GLY A 342 -6.68 -3.41 -19.33
CA GLY A 342 -5.98 -4.33 -20.21
C GLY A 342 -4.49 -4.53 -19.87
N GLY A 343 -3.74 -5.07 -20.84
CA GLY A 343 -2.28 -5.21 -20.73
C GLY A 343 -1.77 -6.27 -19.75
N ILE A 344 -2.64 -7.20 -19.31
CA ILE A 344 -2.24 -8.35 -18.49
C ILE A 344 -1.30 -9.27 -19.30
N THR A 345 -0.22 -9.73 -18.67
CA THR A 345 0.72 -10.65 -19.33
C THR A 345 0.08 -12.00 -19.65
N ALA A 346 0.63 -12.72 -20.64
CA ALA A 346 0.18 -14.08 -20.94
C ALA A 346 0.25 -15.01 -19.72
N GLU A 347 1.30 -14.90 -18.90
CA GLU A 347 1.46 -15.68 -17.67
C GLU A 347 0.35 -15.37 -16.66
N VAL A 348 0.12 -14.10 -16.34
CA VAL A 348 -0.94 -13.73 -15.38
C VAL A 348 -2.31 -14.09 -15.94
N LYS A 349 -2.54 -13.91 -17.25
CA LYS A 349 -3.79 -14.28 -17.89
C LYS A 349 -4.04 -15.79 -17.80
N GLU A 350 -3.03 -16.63 -18.04
CA GLU A 350 -3.17 -18.09 -17.91
C GLU A 350 -3.55 -18.50 -16.48
N ARG A 351 -2.90 -17.89 -15.49
CA ARG A 351 -3.18 -18.11 -14.06
C ARG A 351 -4.57 -17.63 -13.66
N LEU A 352 -4.97 -16.46 -14.14
CA LEU A 352 -6.33 -15.92 -13.97
C LEU A 352 -7.37 -16.87 -14.56
N ASP A 353 -7.20 -17.28 -15.83
CA ASP A 353 -8.10 -18.22 -16.51
C ASP A 353 -8.17 -19.57 -15.75
N HIS A 354 -7.04 -20.04 -15.20
CA HIS A 354 -6.99 -21.25 -14.37
C HIS A 354 -7.76 -21.09 -13.06
N LEU A 355 -7.57 -19.97 -12.35
CA LEU A 355 -8.30 -19.65 -11.13
C LEU A 355 -9.80 -19.56 -11.40
N GLU A 356 -10.22 -18.90 -12.48
CA GLU A 356 -11.63 -18.81 -12.86
C GLU A 356 -12.25 -20.17 -13.21
N ARG A 357 -11.55 -21.04 -13.95
CA ARG A 357 -12.01 -22.42 -14.23
C ARG A 357 -12.19 -23.23 -12.95
N ARG A 358 -11.27 -23.09 -12.00
CA ARG A 358 -11.37 -23.73 -10.68
C ARG A 358 -12.61 -23.24 -9.94
N LEU A 359 -12.88 -21.94 -9.94
CA LEU A 359 -14.05 -21.33 -9.31
C LEU A 359 -15.37 -21.71 -10.02
N ASP A 360 -15.34 -22.03 -11.32
CA ASP A 360 -16.50 -22.52 -12.09
C ASP A 360 -16.88 -23.98 -11.76
N GLY A 361 -16.05 -24.70 -10.98
CA GLY A 361 -16.23 -26.13 -10.76
C GLY A 361 -15.97 -26.98 -12.03
N LYS A 362 -15.45 -26.38 -13.10
CA LYS A 362 -15.01 -27.09 -14.30
C LYS A 362 -13.71 -27.80 -13.97
N LYS A 363 -13.78 -29.10 -13.66
CA LYS A 363 -12.60 -29.96 -13.63
C LYS A 363 -11.91 -29.89 -14.99
N ASN A 364 -10.63 -29.51 -15.03
CA ASN A 364 -9.86 -29.69 -16.26
C ASN A 364 -9.82 -31.20 -16.53
N SER A 365 -10.09 -31.62 -17.77
CA SER A 365 -10.01 -33.02 -18.21
C SER A 365 -8.59 -33.60 -18.19
N GLY A 366 -7.62 -32.88 -17.64
CA GLY A 366 -6.26 -33.35 -17.34
C GLY A 366 -5.87 -33.29 -15.86
N ASP A 367 -6.79 -32.91 -14.96
CA ASP A 367 -6.51 -32.79 -13.52
C ASP A 367 -6.74 -34.14 -12.81
N GLU A 368 -6.06 -35.18 -13.28
CA GLU A 368 -5.80 -36.36 -12.46
C GLU A 368 -4.69 -36.01 -11.46
N GLY A 369 -5.09 -35.38 -10.35
CA GLY A 369 -4.28 -35.37 -9.13
C GLY A 369 -3.04 -34.48 -9.10
N THR A 370 -2.94 -33.44 -9.94
CA THR A 370 -1.90 -32.42 -9.75
C THR A 370 -2.33 -31.41 -8.68
N THR A 371 -2.04 -31.75 -7.43
CA THR A 371 -1.82 -30.71 -6.42
C THR A 371 -0.71 -29.81 -6.98
N TYR A 372 -1.05 -28.59 -7.38
CA TYR A 372 -0.05 -27.55 -7.67
C TYR A 372 0.75 -27.34 -6.38
N GLN A 373 1.88 -28.04 -6.27
CA GLN A 373 2.80 -27.87 -5.16
C GLN A 373 3.49 -26.53 -5.39
N PHE A 374 3.22 -25.59 -4.48
CA PHE A 374 4.04 -24.38 -4.33
C PHE A 374 5.53 -24.77 -4.45
N PRO A 375 6.36 -24.01 -5.19
CA PRO A 375 7.78 -24.31 -5.30
C PRO A 375 8.40 -24.33 -3.90
N ASN A 376 8.71 -25.55 -3.47
CA ASN A 376 9.24 -25.87 -2.16
C ASN A 376 10.64 -25.21 -2.02
N ARG A 377 10.76 -24.16 -1.20
CA ARG A 377 12.07 -23.73 -0.69
C ARG A 377 12.61 -24.84 0.21
N ARG A 378 13.49 -25.67 -0.37
CA ARG A 378 14.33 -26.73 0.21
C ARG A 378 14.24 -26.93 1.74
N GLY A 379 13.50 -27.97 2.14
CA GLY A 379 14.04 -29.13 2.89
C GLY A 379 14.08 -29.09 4.42
N ARG A 380 13.23 -29.91 5.08
CA ARG A 380 13.65 -31.11 5.88
C ARG A 380 12.45 -31.75 6.60
N ASN A 381 12.33 -33.06 6.40
CA ASN A 381 11.76 -34.13 7.26
C ASN A 381 10.37 -33.84 7.89
N GLY A 382 9.27 -34.50 7.50
CA GLY A 382 9.10 -35.94 7.36
C GLY A 382 8.53 -36.54 8.65
N ARG A 383 7.19 -36.66 8.74
CA ARG A 383 6.44 -37.77 9.36
C ARG A 383 4.93 -37.53 9.31
N SER A 384 4.25 -38.46 8.67
CA SER A 384 2.81 -38.69 8.60
C SER A 384 2.24 -39.24 9.91
N GLY A 385 1.00 -38.84 10.25
CA GLY A 385 0.17 -39.40 11.33
C GLY A 385 -1.28 -38.93 11.21
N PRO A 386 -2.27 -39.69 11.71
CA PRO A 386 -3.54 -39.94 11.01
C PRO A 386 -4.71 -39.02 11.39
N ALA A 387 -5.74 -39.11 10.54
CA ALA A 387 -7.06 -38.50 10.64
C ALA A 387 -7.75 -38.77 11.99
N ASN A 388 -8.56 -37.80 12.43
CA ASN A 388 -9.76 -38.07 13.22
C ASN A 388 -10.92 -37.22 12.69
N ASP A 389 -11.94 -37.98 12.32
CA ASP A 389 -13.35 -37.69 12.18
C ASP A 389 -13.89 -37.12 13.50
N ASP A 390 -14.69 -36.06 13.45
CA ASP A 390 -15.69 -35.70 14.48
C ASP A 390 -16.53 -34.55 13.93
N GLY A 391 -17.75 -34.89 13.50
CA GLY A 391 -18.75 -33.95 13.05
C GLY A 391 -19.41 -33.13 14.16
N LEU A 392 -20.36 -32.28 13.72
CA LEU A 392 -21.40 -31.50 14.42
C LEU A 392 -21.23 -29.97 14.26
N PRO A 393 -22.31 -29.17 14.37
CA PRO A 393 -23.48 -29.14 13.51
C PRO A 393 -23.78 -27.72 12.96
N ILE A 394 -24.70 -27.67 11.99
CA ILE A 394 -25.22 -26.47 11.33
C ILE A 394 -26.03 -25.62 12.33
N ALA A 395 -25.73 -24.32 12.45
CA ALA A 395 -26.59 -23.33 13.09
C ALA A 395 -26.75 -22.10 12.19
N ALA A 396 -27.99 -21.87 11.77
CA ALA A 396 -28.44 -20.71 11.03
C ALA A 396 -28.57 -19.48 11.93
N GLN A 397 -28.10 -18.31 11.46
CA GLN A 397 -28.50 -16.98 11.95
C GLN A 397 -28.52 -16.02 10.74
N THR A 398 -29.71 -15.77 10.20
CA THR A 398 -30.53 -14.55 10.37
C THR A 398 -29.89 -13.31 9.77
N GLY A 399 -30.44 -12.90 8.63
CA GLY A 399 -29.97 -11.78 7.83
C GLY A 399 -30.24 -10.41 8.43
N GLU A 400 -29.34 -9.50 8.13
CA GLU A 400 -29.55 -8.05 8.19
C GLU A 400 -29.09 -7.45 6.86
N ASN A 401 -29.98 -6.66 6.24
CA ASN A 401 -29.75 -5.95 4.99
C ASN A 401 -28.70 -4.84 5.16
N PRO A 402 -27.87 -4.54 4.14
CA PRO A 402 -27.03 -3.34 4.17
C PRO A 402 -27.86 -2.05 4.05
N PRO A 403 -27.36 -0.92 4.59
CA PRO A 403 -28.08 0.34 4.65
C PRO A 403 -28.29 0.97 3.26
N ARG A 404 -29.50 1.49 3.03
CA ARG A 404 -29.88 2.25 1.83
C ARG A 404 -29.22 3.64 1.83
N LEU A 405 -28.58 3.98 0.72
CA LEU A 405 -28.17 5.35 0.37
C LEU A 405 -29.39 6.29 0.37
N VAL A 406 -29.38 7.28 1.26
CA VAL A 406 -30.37 8.38 1.26
C VAL A 406 -29.93 9.40 0.21
N LYS A 407 -30.73 9.54 -0.86
CA LYS A 407 -30.60 10.65 -1.81
C LYS A 407 -30.93 11.96 -1.10
N ALA A 408 -29.97 12.89 -1.07
CA ALA A 408 -30.22 14.28 -0.70
C ALA A 408 -30.94 14.99 -1.86
N GLU A 409 -32.24 15.19 -1.73
CA GLU A 409 -33.00 16.08 -2.61
C GLU A 409 -32.67 17.55 -2.28
N ARG A 410 -32.10 18.26 -3.26
CA ARG A 410 -32.02 19.73 -3.27
C ARG A 410 -33.43 20.30 -3.42
N ARG A 411 -33.92 21.03 -2.42
CA ARG A 411 -34.98 22.03 -2.63
C ARG A 411 -34.36 23.37 -3.02
N LEU A 412 -34.59 23.74 -4.27
CA LEU A 412 -34.60 25.12 -4.74
C LEU A 412 -35.96 25.74 -4.36
N GLY A 413 -35.97 26.99 -3.88
CA GLY A 413 -37.21 27.78 -3.86
C GLY A 413 -37.23 28.95 -2.88
N MET A 414 -36.90 30.13 -3.44
CA MET A 414 -37.20 31.53 -3.03
C MET A 414 -36.51 32.12 -1.81
#